data_AF-A0A8S9HCB1-F1
#
_entry.id   AF-A0A8S9HCB1-F1
#
_cell.length_a   1.000
_cell.length_b   1.000
_cell.length_c   1.000
_cell.angle_alpha   90.00
_cell.angle_beta   90.00
_cell.angle_gamma   90.00
#
_symmetry.space_group_name_H-M   'P 1'
#
loop_
_entity.id
_entity.type
_entity.pdbx_description
1 polymer ?
#
loop_
_entity_poly.entity_id
_entity_poly.type
_entity_poly.pdbx_seq_one_letter_code
_entity_poly.pdbx_strand_id
1 'polypeptide(L)'
;MPCVKVFPVIDSKIVPRIGSGWLDVYTSSDAKSPYDTTSAREQVQGELKRLLDVYKNEEVSITFTGHSLGGVMSTLAAADLVNGKKNTISSGLERKQVPITVFAFGCPRIGDQDFVKIVDSLKQLNILRIVNVPDVAPHYPLLLYAEVGQELQINTLNSTYLKRSLNFRNYHNLEIYLHGMAGMQDKAGLFKLVIGRDISLVNKGLDALKDEFLVPSTWRCLANKGMVQKDDGTWQLDVHRKDHDDD
;
A
#
# COMPACT_ATOMS: atom_id res chain seq x y z
N MET A 1 0.27 -8.18 18.83
CA MET A 1 -0.70 -8.96 18.05
C MET A 1 -0.19 -10.40 17.96
N PRO A 2 -1.00 -11.43 18.25
CA PRO A 2 -0.60 -12.81 18.05
C PRO A 2 -0.39 -13.09 16.55
N CYS A 3 0.62 -13.90 16.20
CA CYS A 3 0.83 -14.30 14.81
C CYS A 3 -0.01 -15.55 14.48
N VAL A 4 -0.73 -15.53 13.34
CA VAL A 4 -1.66 -16.59 12.91
C VAL A 4 -1.15 -17.27 11.63
N LYS A 5 -1.41 -18.58 11.47
CA LYS A 5 -0.98 -19.35 10.29
C LYS A 5 -1.60 -18.80 9.01
N VAL A 6 -0.81 -18.68 7.93
CA VAL A 6 -1.29 -18.19 6.62
C VAL A 6 -0.87 -19.13 5.50
N PHE A 7 -1.65 -19.17 4.42
CA PHE A 7 -1.46 -20.07 3.26
C PHE A 7 -1.66 -21.56 3.57
N PRO A 8 -2.03 -22.38 2.56
CA PRO A 8 -1.96 -23.84 2.71
C PRO A 8 -0.50 -24.26 2.99
N VAL A 9 -0.29 -24.96 4.10
CA VAL A 9 1.01 -25.47 4.52
C VAL A 9 1.44 -26.58 3.55
N ILE A 10 2.41 -26.28 2.67
CA ILE A 10 2.95 -27.25 1.70
C ILE A 10 3.97 -28.19 2.36
N ASP A 11 4.72 -27.68 3.35
CA ASP A 11 5.65 -28.44 4.19
C ASP A 11 5.21 -28.29 5.65
N SER A 12 4.87 -29.39 6.32
CA SER A 12 4.42 -29.40 7.72
C SER A 12 5.45 -28.84 8.71
N LYS A 13 6.71 -28.65 8.27
CA LYS A 13 7.79 -28.02 9.05
C LYS A 13 7.88 -26.50 8.89
N ILE A 14 7.26 -25.90 7.87
CA ILE A 14 7.25 -24.45 7.63
C ILE A 14 5.83 -23.94 7.84
N VAL A 15 5.61 -23.24 8.95
CA VAL A 15 4.30 -22.72 9.32
C VAL A 15 4.39 -21.20 9.36
N PRO A 16 4.20 -20.52 8.21
CA PRO A 16 4.33 -19.07 8.15
C PRO A 16 3.27 -18.42 9.01
N ARG A 17 3.65 -17.40 9.78
CA ARG A 17 2.70 -16.63 10.58
C ARG A 17 2.79 -15.16 10.29
N ILE A 18 1.64 -14.50 10.20
CA ILE A 18 1.55 -13.04 10.08
C ILE A 18 0.77 -12.45 11.25
N GLY A 19 0.86 -11.14 11.47
CA GLY A 19 0.09 -10.47 12.52
C GLY A 19 -1.43 -10.65 12.33
N SER A 20 -2.14 -11.05 13.39
CA SER A 20 -3.58 -11.33 13.33
C SER A 20 -4.38 -10.18 12.74
N GLY A 21 -4.11 -8.93 13.15
CA GLY A 21 -4.82 -7.76 12.62
C GLY A 21 -4.63 -7.55 11.12
N TRP A 22 -3.48 -7.95 10.57
CA TRP A 22 -3.26 -7.94 9.11
C TRP A 22 -4.12 -8.99 8.42
N LEU A 23 -4.16 -10.19 8.99
CA LEU A 23 -4.96 -11.30 8.46
C LEU A 23 -6.46 -10.96 8.54
N ASP A 24 -6.93 -10.46 9.68
CA ASP A 24 -8.33 -10.12 9.92
C ASP A 24 -8.83 -9.09 8.90
N VAL A 25 -8.08 -8.02 8.65
CA VAL A 25 -8.43 -7.02 7.63
C VAL A 25 -8.49 -7.65 6.23
N TYR A 26 -7.60 -8.60 5.93
CA TYR A 26 -7.51 -9.20 4.61
C TYR A 26 -8.57 -10.27 4.34
N THR A 27 -8.96 -11.07 5.35
CA THR A 27 -9.76 -12.29 5.18
C THR A 27 -11.13 -12.28 5.87
N SER A 28 -11.43 -11.31 6.74
CA SER A 28 -12.74 -11.27 7.38
C SER A 28 -13.84 -10.92 6.39
N SER A 29 -15.03 -11.43 6.64
CA SER A 29 -16.27 -11.12 5.94
C SER A 29 -17.43 -11.12 6.94
N ASP A 30 -18.48 -10.37 6.62
CA ASP A 30 -19.74 -10.36 7.35
C ASP A 30 -20.92 -10.55 6.39
N ALA A 31 -21.53 -11.72 6.45
CA ALA A 31 -22.71 -12.07 5.64
C ALA A 31 -23.94 -11.17 5.91
N LYS A 32 -23.94 -10.42 7.01
CA LYS A 32 -25.02 -9.46 7.35
C LYS A 32 -24.74 -8.05 6.87
N SER A 33 -23.52 -7.76 6.42
CA SER A 33 -23.17 -6.44 5.92
C SER A 33 -23.53 -6.29 4.45
N PRO A 34 -24.00 -5.12 4.00
CA PRO A 34 -24.24 -4.86 2.59
C PRO A 34 -22.95 -4.67 1.77
N TYR A 35 -21.77 -4.52 2.39
CA TYR A 35 -20.51 -4.17 1.69
C TYR A 35 -19.46 -5.28 1.74
N ASP A 36 -19.31 -5.99 2.85
CA ASP A 36 -18.28 -7.01 3.09
C ASP A 36 -18.85 -8.42 3.25
N THR A 37 -19.85 -8.75 2.42
CA THR A 37 -20.37 -10.13 2.29
C THR A 37 -19.31 -11.13 1.84
N THR A 38 -18.25 -10.65 1.17
CA THR A 38 -17.03 -11.39 0.84
C THR A 38 -15.82 -10.61 1.34
N SER A 39 -14.74 -11.33 1.64
CA SER A 39 -13.52 -10.73 2.17
C SER A 39 -12.77 -9.90 1.12
N ALA A 40 -11.94 -8.95 1.56
CA ALA A 40 -11.09 -8.16 0.67
C ALA A 40 -10.21 -9.05 -0.23
N ARG A 41 -9.71 -10.17 0.31
CA ARG A 41 -9.03 -11.23 -0.43
C ARG A 41 -9.86 -11.75 -1.60
N GLU A 42 -11.10 -12.14 -1.34
CA GLU A 42 -11.98 -12.74 -2.35
C GLU A 42 -12.35 -11.73 -3.44
N GLN A 43 -12.65 -10.49 -3.04
CA GLN A 43 -12.96 -9.41 -3.99
C GLN A 43 -11.79 -9.15 -4.95
N VAL A 44 -10.58 -8.97 -4.41
CA VAL A 44 -9.37 -8.74 -5.23
C VAL A 44 -9.07 -9.94 -6.14
N GLN A 45 -9.16 -11.16 -5.64
CA GLN A 45 -8.91 -12.36 -6.44
C GLN A 45 -9.97 -12.57 -7.53
N GLY A 46 -11.24 -12.29 -7.22
CA GLY A 46 -12.34 -12.36 -8.18
C GLY A 46 -12.13 -11.39 -9.34
N GLU A 47 -11.78 -10.14 -9.04
CA GLU A 47 -11.58 -9.12 -10.07
C GLU A 47 -10.32 -9.37 -10.91
N LEU A 48 -9.23 -9.80 -10.28
CA LEU A 48 -8.02 -10.21 -11.02
C LEU A 48 -8.31 -11.37 -11.96
N LYS A 49 -9.12 -12.35 -11.54
CA LYS A 49 -9.53 -13.45 -12.41
C LYS A 49 -10.29 -12.95 -13.63
N ARG A 50 -11.24 -12.03 -13.43
CA ARG A 50 -12.04 -11.43 -14.51
C ARG A 50 -11.14 -10.69 -15.50
N LEU A 51 -10.28 -9.80 -15.01
CA LEU A 51 -9.35 -9.03 -15.85
C LEU A 51 -8.39 -9.93 -16.63
N LEU A 52 -7.85 -10.98 -16.01
CA LEU A 52 -6.95 -11.92 -16.68
C LEU A 52 -7.65 -12.73 -17.78
N ASP A 53 -8.96 -12.98 -17.69
CA ASP A 53 -9.72 -13.61 -18.78
C ASP A 53 -10.03 -12.62 -19.91
N VAL A 54 -10.33 -11.36 -19.59
CA VAL A 54 -10.54 -10.28 -20.57
C VAL A 54 -9.28 -10.09 -21.42
N TYR A 55 -8.12 -9.96 -20.78
CA TYR A 55 -6.83 -9.70 -21.44
C TYR A 55 -6.03 -10.99 -21.73
N LYS A 56 -6.70 -12.13 -21.88
CA LYS A 56 -6.04 -13.44 -22.04
C LYS A 56 -5.21 -13.60 -23.32
N ASN A 57 -5.32 -12.71 -24.29
CA ASN A 57 -4.54 -12.74 -25.52
C ASN A 57 -3.48 -11.63 -25.58
N GLU A 58 -3.30 -10.87 -24.49
CA GLU A 58 -2.35 -9.77 -24.40
C GLU A 58 -1.23 -10.10 -23.40
N GLU A 59 -0.14 -9.35 -23.53
CA GLU A 59 0.90 -9.29 -22.52
C GLU A 59 0.40 -8.40 -21.37
N VAL A 60 0.48 -8.93 -20.14
CA VAL A 60 -0.05 -8.27 -18.95
C VAL A 60 0.98 -8.29 -17.84
N SER A 61 0.91 -7.29 -16.96
CA SER A 61 1.60 -7.28 -15.67
C SER A 61 0.62 -6.92 -14.57
N ILE A 62 0.91 -7.34 -13.34
CA ILE A 62 0.09 -7.02 -12.17
C ILE A 62 0.95 -6.22 -11.19
N THR A 63 0.48 -5.02 -10.85
CA THR A 63 1.16 -4.16 -9.87
C THR A 63 0.24 -3.91 -8.69
N PHE A 64 0.69 -4.27 -7.49
CA PHE A 64 0.09 -3.88 -6.23
C PHE A 64 0.85 -2.70 -5.65
N THR A 65 0.14 -1.78 -5.01
CA THR A 65 0.76 -0.63 -4.35
C THR A 65 -0.04 -0.24 -3.14
N GLY A 66 0.66 0.21 -2.11
CA GLY A 66 0.01 0.68 -0.90
C GLY A 66 0.97 1.31 0.07
N HIS A 67 0.41 2.18 0.91
CA HIS A 67 1.11 2.90 1.95
C HIS A 67 0.69 2.40 3.33
N SER A 68 1.62 2.30 4.27
CA SER A 68 1.35 1.87 5.65
C SER A 68 0.64 0.51 5.68
N LEU A 69 -0.55 0.41 6.30
CA LEU A 69 -1.43 -0.77 6.24
C LEU A 69 -1.68 -1.26 4.80
N GLY A 70 -1.85 -0.36 3.84
CA GLY A 70 -2.04 -0.71 2.43
C GLY A 70 -0.82 -1.41 1.82
N GLY A 71 0.39 -1.11 2.30
CA GLY A 71 1.61 -1.81 1.90
C GLY A 71 1.63 -3.26 2.38
N VAL A 72 1.13 -3.50 3.60
CA VAL A 72 0.92 -4.86 4.13
C VAL A 72 -0.10 -5.61 3.27
N MET A 73 -1.27 -5.00 3.02
CA MET A 73 -2.34 -5.62 2.22
C MET A 73 -1.88 -5.94 0.79
N SER A 74 -1.14 -5.03 0.16
CA SER A 74 -0.55 -5.23 -1.17
C SER A 74 0.41 -6.41 -1.21
N THR A 75 1.28 -6.51 -0.20
CA THR A 75 2.25 -7.60 -0.08
C THR A 75 1.56 -8.95 0.15
N LEU A 76 0.56 -8.98 1.04
CA LEU A 76 -0.22 -10.19 1.31
C LEU A 76 -1.01 -10.63 0.08
N ALA A 77 -1.69 -9.72 -0.60
CA ALA A 77 -2.47 -10.02 -1.79
C ALA A 77 -1.61 -10.59 -2.93
N ALA A 78 -0.43 -9.98 -3.15
CA ALA A 78 0.50 -10.46 -4.17
C ALA A 78 1.09 -11.83 -3.81
N ALA A 79 1.54 -12.02 -2.56
CA ALA A 79 2.07 -13.30 -2.09
C ALA A 79 1.01 -14.41 -2.16
N ASP A 80 -0.23 -14.11 -1.79
CA ASP A 80 -1.36 -15.02 -1.84
C ASP A 80 -1.74 -15.41 -3.26
N LEU A 81 -1.75 -14.46 -4.19
CA LEU A 81 -2.00 -14.71 -5.61
C LEU A 81 -0.97 -15.70 -6.20
N VAL A 82 0.31 -15.50 -5.89
CA VAL A 82 1.40 -16.34 -6.42
C VAL A 82 1.49 -17.69 -5.71
N ASN A 83 1.29 -17.71 -4.39
CA ASN A 83 1.39 -18.92 -3.59
C ASN A 83 0.15 -19.82 -3.69
N GLY A 84 -1.01 -19.26 -4.06
CA GLY A 84 -2.30 -19.94 -4.24
C GLY A 84 -2.35 -20.95 -5.40
N LYS A 85 -1.24 -21.63 -5.72
CA LYS A 85 -0.97 -22.61 -6.81
C LYS A 85 -1.99 -23.74 -7.00
N LYS A 86 -3.06 -23.79 -6.21
CA LYS A 86 -4.17 -24.74 -6.32
C LYS A 86 -5.49 -24.11 -6.82
N ASN A 87 -5.52 -22.80 -7.08
CA ASN A 87 -6.67 -22.12 -7.68
C ASN A 87 -6.49 -21.92 -9.18
N THR A 88 -7.58 -21.98 -9.94
CA THR A 88 -7.61 -21.93 -11.43
C THR A 88 -6.86 -20.72 -12.02
N ILE A 89 -6.83 -19.60 -11.29
CA ILE A 89 -6.14 -18.35 -11.64
C ILE A 89 -4.63 -18.58 -11.85
N SER A 90 -3.98 -19.34 -10.96
CA SER A 90 -2.53 -19.58 -10.99
C SER A 90 -2.10 -20.37 -12.22
N SER A 91 -2.95 -21.25 -12.77
CA SER A 91 -2.63 -22.04 -13.97
C SER A 91 -2.51 -21.20 -15.25
N GLY A 92 -3.18 -20.03 -15.31
CA GLY A 92 -3.04 -19.06 -16.39
C GLY A 92 -1.82 -18.16 -16.22
N LEU A 93 -1.55 -17.74 -14.98
CA LEU A 93 -0.39 -16.92 -14.62
C LEU A 93 0.93 -17.66 -14.85
N GLU A 94 1.04 -18.93 -14.43
CA GLU A 94 2.26 -19.72 -14.58
C GLU A 94 2.59 -20.02 -16.05
N ARG A 95 1.58 -20.24 -16.90
CA ARG A 95 1.78 -20.46 -18.34
C ARG A 95 2.27 -19.22 -19.08
N LYS A 96 1.91 -18.03 -18.60
CA LYS A 96 2.24 -16.74 -19.23
C LYS A 96 3.42 -16.01 -18.61
N GLN A 97 3.96 -16.49 -17.48
CA GLN A 97 5.02 -15.81 -16.71
C GLN A 97 4.69 -14.34 -16.41
N VAL A 98 3.46 -14.05 -15.98
CA VAL A 98 3.00 -12.68 -15.72
C VAL A 98 3.83 -12.04 -14.60
N PRO A 99 4.53 -10.91 -14.84
CA PRO A 99 5.29 -10.23 -13.80
C PRO A 99 4.35 -9.66 -12.72
N ILE A 100 4.63 -9.96 -11.46
CA ILE A 100 3.88 -9.46 -10.32
C ILE A 100 4.80 -8.60 -9.47
N THR A 101 4.44 -7.32 -9.30
CA THR A 101 5.27 -6.34 -8.60
C THR A 101 4.49 -5.65 -7.48
N VAL A 102 5.16 -5.42 -6.35
CA VAL A 102 4.64 -4.63 -5.23
C VAL A 102 5.51 -3.41 -5.01
N PHE A 103 4.91 -2.22 -4.99
CA PHE A 103 5.54 -0.99 -4.50
C PHE A 103 4.92 -0.61 -3.16
N ALA A 104 5.62 -0.90 -2.06
CA ALA A 104 5.10 -0.72 -0.71
C ALA A 104 5.78 0.46 -0.02
N PHE A 105 5.00 1.48 0.36
CA PHE A 105 5.51 2.71 0.97
C PHE A 105 5.33 2.69 2.47
N GLY A 106 6.41 2.88 3.24
CA GLY A 106 6.32 2.91 4.71
C GLY A 106 5.69 1.64 5.31
N CYS A 107 5.89 0.50 4.66
CA CYS A 107 5.25 -0.76 5.03
C CYS A 107 5.79 -1.30 6.37
N PRO A 108 4.93 -1.51 7.38
CA PRO A 108 5.27 -2.25 8.59
C PRO A 108 5.78 -3.67 8.28
N ARG A 109 6.42 -4.30 9.27
CA ARG A 109 6.77 -5.72 9.22
C ARG A 109 5.50 -6.59 9.31
N ILE A 110 5.50 -7.70 8.58
CA ILE A 110 4.26 -8.43 8.25
C ILE A 110 4.15 -9.73 9.03
N GLY A 111 5.19 -10.57 8.98
CA GLY A 111 5.15 -11.92 9.52
C GLY A 111 6.52 -12.41 9.97
N ASP A 112 6.56 -13.65 10.42
CA ASP A 112 7.76 -14.29 10.95
C ASP A 112 8.73 -14.77 9.85
N GLN A 113 9.85 -15.35 10.27
CA GLN A 113 10.88 -15.79 9.32
C GLN A 113 10.40 -16.89 8.37
N ASP A 114 9.40 -17.69 8.75
CA ASP A 114 8.81 -18.70 7.87
C ASP A 114 7.94 -18.05 6.79
N PHE A 115 7.23 -16.96 7.13
CA PHE A 115 6.58 -16.11 6.12
C PHE A 115 7.60 -15.53 5.13
N VAL A 116 8.74 -15.01 5.62
CA VAL A 116 9.82 -14.49 4.76
C VAL A 116 10.33 -15.56 3.79
N LYS A 117 10.66 -16.75 4.31
CA LYS A 117 11.14 -17.87 3.47
C LYS A 117 10.16 -18.23 2.35
N ILE A 118 8.86 -18.22 2.65
CA ILE A 118 7.85 -18.50 1.63
C ILE A 118 7.84 -17.40 0.59
N VAL A 119 7.75 -16.14 0.98
CA VAL A 119 7.70 -15.01 0.04
C VAL A 119 8.96 -14.96 -0.84
N ASP A 120 10.15 -15.14 -0.25
CA ASP A 120 11.42 -15.17 -0.98
C ASP A 120 11.52 -16.34 -1.97
N SER A 121 10.77 -17.43 -1.75
CA SER A 121 10.70 -18.56 -2.68
C SER A 121 9.81 -18.30 -3.91
N LEU A 122 8.97 -17.26 -3.87
CA LEU A 122 8.00 -16.94 -4.94
C LEU A 122 8.69 -16.15 -6.07
N LYS A 123 9.38 -16.87 -6.97
CA LYS A 123 10.20 -16.27 -8.06
C LYS A 123 9.50 -15.27 -8.98
N GLN A 124 8.17 -15.31 -9.10
CA GLN A 124 7.39 -14.38 -9.94
C GLN A 124 7.06 -13.05 -9.24
N LEU A 125 7.31 -12.97 -7.93
CA LEU A 125 6.95 -11.85 -7.09
C LEU A 125 8.15 -10.94 -6.84
N ASN A 126 8.05 -9.70 -7.30
CA ASN A 126 9.01 -8.64 -7.02
C ASN A 126 8.41 -7.68 -6.00
N ILE A 127 9.12 -7.38 -4.92
CA ILE A 127 8.65 -6.45 -3.89
C ILE A 127 9.72 -5.38 -3.69
N LEU A 128 9.35 -4.12 -3.93
CA LEU A 128 10.15 -2.96 -3.59
C LEU A 128 9.49 -2.22 -2.43
N ARG A 129 10.18 -2.19 -1.28
CA ARG A 129 9.80 -1.44 -0.09
C ARG A 129 10.48 -0.10 -0.08
N ILE A 130 9.71 0.98 -0.15
CA ILE A 130 10.23 2.33 0.03
C ILE A 130 10.16 2.65 1.52
N VAL A 131 11.31 2.98 2.11
CA VAL A 131 11.48 3.27 3.55
C VAL A 131 12.09 4.65 3.73
N ASN A 132 11.43 5.52 4.49
CA ASN A 132 11.94 6.84 4.81
C ASN A 132 12.74 6.77 6.12
N VAL A 133 14.01 7.18 6.12
CA VAL A 133 14.92 7.10 7.28
C VAL A 133 14.31 7.58 8.61
N PRO A 134 13.66 8.77 8.69
CA PRO A 134 13.06 9.25 9.94
C PRO A 134 11.69 8.62 10.27
N ASP A 135 11.15 7.75 9.41
CA ASP A 135 9.88 7.04 9.66
C ASP A 135 10.12 5.76 10.45
N VAL A 136 9.42 5.65 11.58
CA VAL A 136 9.52 4.49 12.48
C VAL A 136 8.60 3.35 12.09
N ALA A 137 7.53 3.60 11.33
CA ALA A 137 6.51 2.60 11.03
C ALA A 137 7.06 1.32 10.37
N PRO A 138 8.03 1.38 9.43
CA PRO A 138 8.61 0.19 8.81
C PRO A 138 9.37 -0.73 9.76
N HIS A 139 9.72 -0.24 10.95
CA HIS A 139 10.45 -1.00 11.97
C HIS A 139 9.53 -1.69 12.99
N TYR A 140 8.21 -1.46 12.89
CA TYR A 140 7.20 -2.11 13.72
C TYR A 140 6.42 -3.17 12.94
N PRO A 141 5.97 -4.26 13.60
CA PRO A 141 6.30 -4.66 14.97
C PRO A 141 7.76 -5.11 15.12
N LEU A 142 8.37 -4.92 16.30
CA LEU A 142 9.80 -5.18 16.50
C LEU A 142 10.14 -6.69 16.61
N LEU A 143 9.56 -7.38 17.60
CA LEU A 143 9.94 -8.75 17.97
C LEU A 143 9.19 -9.79 17.14
N LEU A 144 9.92 -10.72 16.53
CA LEU A 144 9.39 -11.89 15.76
C LEU A 144 8.70 -11.55 14.44
N TYR A 145 8.77 -10.29 13.99
CA TYR A 145 8.30 -9.87 12.68
C TYR A 145 9.47 -9.43 11.82
N ALA A 146 9.37 -9.71 10.53
CA ALA A 146 10.36 -9.37 9.53
C ALA A 146 9.67 -8.74 8.30
N GLU A 147 10.47 -7.96 7.59
CA GLU A 147 10.14 -7.43 6.28
C GLU A 147 10.45 -8.44 5.15
N VAL A 148 9.82 -8.24 3.99
CA VAL A 148 10.04 -9.04 2.77
C VAL A 148 10.26 -8.12 1.58
N GLY A 149 11.08 -8.54 0.61
CA GLY A 149 11.42 -7.74 -0.56
C GLY A 149 12.67 -6.89 -0.41
N GLN A 150 12.97 -6.12 -1.46
CA GLN A 150 14.13 -5.24 -1.53
C GLN A 150 13.81 -3.86 -0.96
N GLU A 151 14.72 -3.29 -0.17
CA GLU A 151 14.56 -1.95 0.39
C GLU A 151 15.14 -0.88 -0.54
N LEU A 152 14.33 0.11 -0.87
CA LEU A 152 14.75 1.41 -1.38
C LEU A 152 14.61 2.44 -0.26
N GLN A 153 15.75 2.79 0.33
CA GLN A 153 15.79 3.78 1.39
C GLN A 153 15.79 5.20 0.82
N ILE A 154 14.92 6.06 1.36
CA ILE A 154 14.91 7.50 1.12
C ILE A 154 15.18 8.28 2.40
N ASN A 155 15.75 9.48 2.31
CA ASN A 155 15.96 10.34 3.48
C ASN A 155 15.40 11.74 3.25
N THR A 156 14.17 11.94 3.69
CA THR A 156 13.47 13.24 3.56
C THR A 156 14.04 14.34 4.45
N LEU A 157 14.93 14.03 5.41
CA LEU A 157 15.65 15.04 6.21
C LEU A 157 16.59 15.90 5.36
N ASN A 158 16.96 15.41 4.17
CA ASN A 158 17.83 16.13 3.23
C ASN A 158 17.06 17.16 2.38
N SER A 159 15.72 17.12 2.40
CA SER A 159 14.91 18.06 1.65
C SER A 159 15.07 19.48 2.18
N THR A 160 15.44 20.40 1.30
CA THR A 160 15.48 21.84 1.61
C THR A 160 14.09 22.47 1.70
N TYR A 161 13.04 21.76 1.29
CA TYR A 161 11.66 22.25 1.29
C TYR A 161 10.90 21.96 2.59
N LEU A 162 11.27 20.90 3.31
CA LEU A 162 10.50 20.38 4.43
C LEU A 162 10.95 20.99 5.77
N LYS A 163 9.98 21.21 6.66
CA LYS A 163 10.21 21.50 8.08
C LYS A 163 10.81 20.27 8.76
N ARG A 164 11.69 20.49 9.74
CA ARG A 164 12.07 19.44 10.70
C ARG A 164 10.94 19.29 11.71
N SER A 165 10.37 18.09 11.82
CA SER A 165 9.29 17.79 12.76
C SER A 165 9.79 16.91 13.90
N LEU A 166 9.34 17.21 15.12
CA LEU A 166 9.48 16.31 16.28
C LEU A 166 8.38 15.24 16.29
N ASN A 167 7.31 15.41 15.51
CA ASN A 167 6.27 14.41 15.35
C ASN A 167 6.66 13.42 14.25
N PHE A 168 7.16 12.25 14.66
CA PHE A 168 7.60 11.20 13.74
C PHE A 168 6.52 10.73 12.76
N ARG A 169 5.23 10.90 13.10
CA ARG A 169 4.11 10.58 12.19
C ARG A 169 4.12 11.43 10.92
N ASN A 170 4.72 12.62 10.95
CA ASN A 170 4.82 13.46 9.75
C ASN A 170 5.69 12.78 8.69
N TYR A 171 6.79 12.13 9.08
CA TYR A 171 7.66 11.40 8.16
C TYR A 171 7.01 10.15 7.56
N HIS A 172 5.94 9.67 8.19
CA HIS A 172 5.16 8.54 7.70
C HIS A 172 4.16 8.93 6.60
N ASN A 173 3.90 10.21 6.33
CA ASN A 173 2.89 10.59 5.35
C ASN A 173 3.29 10.24 3.91
N LEU A 174 2.37 9.71 3.11
CA LEU A 174 2.65 9.29 1.73
C LEU A 174 3.19 10.43 0.84
N GLU A 175 2.68 11.64 0.97
CA GLU A 175 3.15 12.75 0.15
C GLU A 175 4.60 13.15 0.49
N ILE A 176 5.04 12.90 1.73
CA ILE A 176 6.45 13.04 2.17
C ILE A 176 7.33 11.98 1.52
N TYR A 177 6.85 10.73 1.46
CA TYR A 177 7.54 9.65 0.74
C TYR A 177 7.73 9.97 -0.75
N LEU A 178 6.65 10.40 -1.41
CA LEU A 178 6.67 10.74 -2.83
C LEU A 178 7.53 11.99 -3.11
N HIS A 179 7.55 12.97 -2.20
CA HIS A 179 8.47 14.11 -2.26
C HIS A 179 9.92 13.65 -2.14
N GLY A 180 10.21 12.75 -1.20
CA GLY A 180 11.52 12.13 -1.05
C GLY A 180 12.01 11.47 -2.34
N MET A 181 11.17 10.63 -2.93
CA MET A 181 11.47 9.97 -4.21
C MET A 181 11.67 10.94 -5.38
N ALA A 182 10.92 12.04 -5.41
CA ALA A 182 11.02 13.02 -6.50
C ALA A 182 12.33 13.81 -6.49
N GLY A 183 13.05 13.87 -5.36
CA GLY A 183 14.23 14.72 -5.21
C GLY A 183 15.49 14.07 -4.67
N MET A 184 15.44 12.84 -4.17
CA MET A 184 16.65 12.17 -3.70
C MET A 184 17.47 11.64 -4.88
N GLN A 185 18.75 12.04 -4.95
CA GLN A 185 19.61 11.68 -6.08
C GLN A 185 20.57 10.53 -5.77
N ASP A 186 21.05 10.41 -4.53
CA ASP A 186 22.00 9.37 -4.14
C ASP A 186 22.13 9.22 -2.60
N LYS A 187 23.03 8.33 -2.18
CA LYS A 187 23.46 8.18 -0.78
C LYS A 187 24.32 9.34 -0.27
N ALA A 188 24.82 10.23 -1.14
CA ALA A 188 25.60 11.39 -0.74
C ALA A 188 24.74 12.49 -0.10
N GLY A 189 23.41 12.33 -0.14
CA GLY A 189 22.46 13.16 0.57
C GLY A 189 22.06 14.42 -0.17
N LEU A 190 22.41 14.54 -1.46
CA LEU A 190 21.93 15.62 -2.31
C LEU A 190 20.42 15.47 -2.55
N PHE A 191 19.70 16.56 -2.28
CA PHE A 191 18.27 16.66 -2.57
C PHE A 191 18.02 17.75 -3.61
N LYS A 192 17.52 17.34 -4.77
CA LYS A 192 17.06 18.22 -5.85
C LYS A 192 15.99 17.51 -6.63
N LEU A 193 14.81 18.13 -6.72
CA LEU A 193 13.70 17.62 -7.52
C LEU A 193 14.14 17.38 -8.97
N VAL A 194 14.01 16.13 -9.43
CA VAL A 194 14.38 15.69 -10.79
C VAL A 194 13.16 15.47 -11.69
N ILE A 195 11.96 15.56 -11.11
CA ILE A 195 10.68 15.52 -11.81
C ILE A 195 9.83 16.74 -11.43
N GLY A 196 8.91 17.12 -12.31
CA GLY A 196 7.96 18.24 -12.11
C GLY A 196 6.86 17.93 -11.09
N ARG A 197 7.23 17.58 -9.85
CA ARG A 197 6.29 17.32 -8.76
C ARG A 197 6.09 18.59 -7.93
N ASP A 198 4.85 19.04 -7.82
CA ASP A 198 4.48 20.21 -7.03
C ASP A 198 4.72 19.96 -5.53
N ILE A 199 5.46 20.86 -4.88
CA ILE A 199 5.80 20.74 -3.46
C ILE A 199 4.56 20.89 -2.55
N SER A 200 3.53 21.61 -2.99
CA SER A 200 2.31 21.86 -2.20
C SER A 200 1.56 20.58 -1.83
N LEU A 201 1.77 19.50 -2.58
CA LEU A 201 1.17 18.19 -2.33
C LEU A 201 1.51 17.65 -0.93
N VAL A 202 2.68 17.97 -0.38
CA VAL A 202 3.07 17.51 0.97
C VAL A 202 2.21 18.10 2.08
N ASN A 203 1.56 19.25 1.83
CA ASN A 203 0.66 19.89 2.78
C ASN A 203 -0.80 19.40 2.65
N LYS A 204 -1.11 18.39 1.83
CA LYS A 204 -2.48 17.85 1.71
C LYS A 204 -3.09 17.53 3.08
N GLY A 205 -2.34 16.85 3.93
CA GLY A 205 -2.79 16.43 5.26
C GLY A 205 -1.85 16.84 6.39
N LEU A 206 -0.91 17.74 6.13
CA LEU A 206 0.14 18.15 7.07
C LEU A 206 0.45 19.65 6.94
N ASP A 207 1.18 20.17 7.92
CA ASP A 207 1.96 21.39 7.82
C ASP A 207 3.46 21.03 7.68
N ALA A 208 3.87 20.58 6.49
CA ALA A 208 5.18 19.98 6.29
C ALA A 208 6.17 20.87 5.53
N LEU A 209 5.70 21.79 4.68
CA LEU A 209 6.57 22.75 4.00
C LEU A 209 7.01 23.86 4.94
N LYS A 210 8.22 24.40 4.71
CA LYS A 210 8.68 25.63 5.35
C LYS A 210 7.73 26.80 5.01
N ASP A 211 7.55 27.70 5.97
CA ASP A 211 6.58 28.80 5.86
C ASP A 211 6.91 29.78 4.72
N GLU A 212 8.18 29.88 4.31
CA GLU A 212 8.65 30.70 3.19
C GLU A 212 7.98 30.34 1.84
N PHE A 213 7.47 29.12 1.70
CA PHE A 213 6.76 28.68 0.49
C PHE A 213 5.29 29.10 0.47
N LEU A 214 4.75 29.68 1.55
CA LEU A 214 3.40 30.24 1.63
C LEU A 214 2.27 29.28 1.23
N VAL A 215 2.48 27.96 1.40
CA VAL A 215 1.47 26.94 1.10
C VAL A 215 0.62 26.68 2.35
N PRO A 216 -0.71 26.82 2.29
CA PRO A 216 -1.60 26.48 3.41
C PRO A 216 -1.39 25.05 3.89
N SER A 217 -1.46 24.84 5.20
CA SER A 217 -1.36 23.51 5.79
C SER A 217 -2.69 22.75 5.71
N THR A 218 -2.62 21.41 5.70
CA THR A 218 -3.78 20.50 5.75
C THR A 218 -4.90 20.90 4.77
N TRP A 219 -4.53 21.30 3.56
CA TRP A 219 -5.46 21.96 2.65
C TRP A 219 -6.48 21.00 2.02
N ARG A 220 -6.26 19.68 2.08
CA ARG A 220 -7.13 18.70 1.43
C ARG A 220 -8.49 18.67 2.13
N CYS A 221 -9.47 19.32 1.52
CA CYS A 221 -10.85 19.31 1.94
C CYS A 221 -11.75 19.41 0.70
N LEU A 222 -12.94 18.81 0.76
CA LEU A 222 -13.98 19.09 -0.23
C LEU A 222 -14.42 20.55 -0.12
N ALA A 223 -14.84 21.14 -1.23
CA ALA A 223 -15.48 22.46 -1.19
C ALA A 223 -16.63 22.45 -0.17
N ASN A 224 -16.66 23.45 0.72
CA ASN A 224 -17.61 23.54 1.82
C ASN A 224 -17.70 22.28 2.69
N LYS A 225 -16.61 21.50 2.80
CA LYS A 225 -16.56 20.20 3.50
C LYS A 225 -17.58 19.17 2.96
N GLY A 226 -17.98 19.30 1.70
CA GLY A 226 -18.97 18.42 1.05
C GLY A 226 -20.41 18.92 1.17
N MET A 227 -20.64 20.10 1.75
CA MET A 227 -21.97 20.72 1.70
C MET A 227 -22.24 21.26 0.29
N VAL A 228 -23.41 20.92 -0.26
CA VAL A 228 -23.87 21.36 -1.58
C VAL A 228 -25.24 22.02 -1.43
N GLN A 229 -25.40 23.20 -2.02
CA GLN A 229 -26.71 23.85 -2.10
C GLN A 229 -27.53 23.24 -3.25
N LYS A 230 -28.77 22.87 -2.96
CA LYS A 230 -29.73 22.34 -3.94
C LYS A 230 -30.50 23.48 -4.62
N ASP A 231 -31.20 23.17 -5.70
CA ASP A 231 -31.93 24.16 -6.51
C ASP A 231 -33.05 24.88 -5.72
N ASP A 232 -33.58 24.25 -4.66
CA ASP A 232 -34.56 24.85 -3.75
C ASP A 232 -33.94 25.77 -2.68
N GLY A 233 -32.62 25.96 -2.72
CA GLY A 233 -31.84 26.80 -1.80
C GLY A 233 -31.41 26.09 -0.51
N THR A 234 -31.84 24.85 -0.27
CA THR A 234 -31.43 24.07 0.91
C THR A 234 -30.01 23.55 0.79
N TRP A 235 -29.35 23.28 1.92
CA TRP A 235 -28.00 22.74 1.96
C TRP A 235 -28.01 21.29 2.46
N GLN A 236 -27.35 20.41 1.71
CA GLN A 236 -27.23 18.99 2.06
C GLN A 236 -25.76 18.57 2.07
N LEU A 237 -25.41 17.68 2.99
CA LEU A 237 -24.11 17.00 2.96
C LEU A 237 -24.13 15.96 1.83
N ASP A 238 -23.29 16.17 0.83
CA ASP A 238 -23.19 15.34 -0.36
C ASP A 238 -21.72 14.91 -0.55
N VAL A 239 -21.29 14.01 0.33
CA VAL A 239 -19.91 13.50 0.40
C VAL A 239 -19.71 12.19 -0.37
N HIS A 240 -20.82 11.54 -0.76
CA HIS A 240 -20.81 10.34 -1.57
C HIS A 240 -21.01 10.75 -3.02
N ARG A 241 -19.98 10.59 -3.85
CA ARG A 241 -20.28 10.37 -5.26
C ARG A 241 -21.07 9.07 -5.27
N LYS A 242 -22.30 9.09 -5.78
CA LYS A 242 -22.96 7.84 -6.15
C LYS A 242 -22.07 7.25 -7.22
N ASP A 243 -21.28 6.26 -6.85
CA ASP A 243 -20.58 5.45 -7.82
C ASP A 243 -21.71 4.78 -8.62
N HIS A 244 -21.80 5.09 -9.91
CA HIS A 244 -22.53 4.27 -10.87
C HIS A 244 -21.75 2.97 -11.03
N ASP A 245 -21.64 2.19 -9.97
CA ASP A 245 -21.18 0.82 -10.05
C ASP A 245 -22.39 0.02 -10.55
N ASP A 246 -22.29 -0.36 -11.83
CA ASP A 246 -23.12 -1.28 -12.62
C ASP A 246 -24.40 -0.72 -13.28
N ASP A 247 -24.24 -0.29 -14.55
CA ASP A 247 -25.13 -0.66 -15.68
C ASP A 247 -24.32 -1.50 -16.68
#